data_AF-A0A1V9YJJ9-F1
#
_entry.id   AF-A0A1V9YJJ9-F1
#
_cell.length_a   1.000
_cell.length_b   1.000
_cell.length_c   1.000
_cell.angle_alpha   90.00
_cell.angle_beta   90.00
_cell.angle_gamma   90.00
#
_symmetry.space_group_name_H-M   'P 1'
#
loop_
_entity.id
_entity.type
_entity.pdbx_description
1 polymer ?
#
loop_
_entity_poly.entity_id
_entity_poly.type
_entity_poly.pdbx_seq_one_letter_code
_entity_poly.pdbx_strand_id
1 'polypeptide(L)'
;MVRAWTLACTALLTTVDAEQALRGNVNSQCTQCGGFGWLCPTTCAAGTVCTYISSFVSACQPPPPSPGTIATNDQCGGTSNGFKANGRTCASTDECVALTSYYAQCLRKFN
;
A
#
# COMPACT_ATOMS: atom_id res chain seq x y z
N MET A 1 -4.62 13.09 -58.03
CA MET A 1 -5.39 13.92 -57.07
C MET A 1 -6.34 13.01 -56.28
N VAL A 2 -5.90 12.46 -55.14
CA VAL A 2 -6.76 11.92 -54.07
C VAL A 2 -5.89 11.94 -52.80
N ARG A 3 -5.92 13.04 -52.07
CA ARG A 3 -6.58 13.24 -50.76
C ARG A 3 -5.82 12.58 -49.60
N ALA A 4 -5.08 13.43 -48.91
CA ALA A 4 -4.39 13.21 -47.65
C ALA A 4 -5.33 12.69 -46.55
N TRP A 5 -5.15 11.44 -46.13
CA TRP A 5 -5.80 10.84 -44.96
C TRP A 5 -4.89 9.86 -44.21
N THR A 6 -3.59 10.15 -44.15
CA THR A 6 -2.62 9.26 -43.48
C THR A 6 -1.69 9.99 -42.51
N LEU A 7 -2.21 10.96 -41.74
CA LEU A 7 -1.40 11.72 -40.78
C LEU A 7 -2.13 11.97 -39.44
N ALA A 8 -2.94 11.02 -38.98
CA ALA A 8 -3.53 11.09 -37.64
C ALA A 8 -3.37 9.80 -36.81
N CYS A 9 -2.65 8.78 -37.30
CA CYS A 9 -2.42 7.52 -36.56
C CYS A 9 -1.03 7.44 -35.92
N THR A 10 -0.25 8.51 -35.96
CA THR A 10 1.12 8.55 -35.40
C THR A 10 1.28 9.48 -34.20
N ALA A 11 0.23 10.19 -33.80
CA ALA A 11 0.27 11.11 -32.66
C ALA A 11 -0.29 10.55 -31.34
N LEU A 12 -0.83 9.33 -31.32
CA LEU A 12 -1.34 8.69 -30.09
C LEU A 12 -0.36 7.71 -29.42
N LEU A 13 0.80 7.45 -30.02
CA LEU A 13 1.75 6.44 -29.51
C LEU A 13 2.87 7.02 -28.63
N THR A 14 3.02 8.34 -28.52
CA THR A 14 4.08 8.94 -27.68
C THR A 14 3.64 9.27 -26.25
N THR A 15 2.35 9.09 -25.92
CA THR A 15 1.84 9.33 -24.56
C THR A 15 1.64 8.05 -23.75
N VAL A 16 1.69 6.87 -24.38
CA VAL A 16 1.58 5.59 -23.65
C VAL A 16 2.84 5.22 -22.85
N ASP A 17 3.98 5.83 -23.16
CA ASP A 17 5.26 5.55 -22.46
C ASP A 17 5.38 6.27 -21.11
N ALA A 18 4.77 7.46 -20.96
CA ALA A 18 4.80 8.21 -19.71
C ALA A 18 3.83 7.63 -18.66
N GLU A 19 2.69 7.09 -19.10
CA GLU A 19 1.74 6.41 -18.22
C GLU A 19 2.26 5.02 -17.79
N GLN A 20 3.04 4.34 -18.64
CA GLN A 20 3.73 3.10 -18.27
C GLN A 20 4.95 3.33 -17.38
N ALA A 21 5.56 4.53 -17.38
CA ALA A 21 6.55 4.92 -16.38
C ALA A 21 5.94 5.14 -14.97
N LEU A 22 4.66 5.53 -14.87
CA LEU A 22 3.91 5.53 -13.60
C LEU A 22 3.40 4.13 -13.21
N ARG A 23 3.22 3.23 -14.18
CA ARG A 23 3.14 1.77 -13.94
C ARG A 23 4.52 1.11 -13.89
N GLY A 24 5.58 1.92 -13.73
CA GLY A 24 6.95 1.47 -13.61
C GLY A 24 7.09 0.64 -12.34
N ASN A 25 7.20 -0.67 -12.53
CA ASN A 25 7.65 -1.63 -11.52
C ASN A 25 7.06 -1.40 -10.12
N VAL A 26 5.73 -1.37 -10.04
CA VAL A 26 5.05 -1.46 -8.77
C VAL A 26 5.13 -2.91 -8.26
N ASN A 27 6.26 -3.21 -7.64
CA ASN A 27 6.44 -4.33 -6.71
C ASN A 27 6.15 -5.74 -7.27
N SER A 28 7.06 -6.29 -8.08
CA SER A 28 7.22 -7.76 -8.15
C SER A 28 8.48 -8.27 -7.46
N GLN A 29 9.44 -7.39 -7.11
CA GLN A 29 10.67 -7.78 -6.40
C GLN A 29 10.91 -7.06 -5.06
N CYS A 30 10.18 -6.00 -4.74
CA CYS A 30 10.48 -5.13 -3.60
C CYS A 30 9.21 -4.83 -2.78
N THR A 31 8.92 -5.68 -1.79
CA THR A 31 7.79 -5.54 -0.86
C THR A 31 7.94 -4.39 0.13
N GLN A 32 9.15 -3.85 0.27
CA GLN A 32 9.44 -2.69 1.10
C GLN A 32 9.38 -1.41 0.26
N CYS A 33 9.29 -0.27 0.92
CA CYS A 33 9.21 1.06 0.34
C CYS A 33 10.08 2.05 1.12
N GLY A 34 10.98 1.55 1.97
CA GLY A 34 11.91 2.36 2.75
C GLY A 34 12.58 1.54 3.84
N GLY A 35 13.57 2.13 4.50
CA GLY A 35 14.37 1.47 5.53
C GLY A 35 15.87 1.73 5.36
N PHE A 36 16.66 1.44 6.40
CA PHE A 36 18.11 1.55 6.35
C PHE A 36 18.70 0.63 5.28
N GLY A 37 19.45 1.19 4.33
CA GLY A 37 20.04 0.45 3.21
C GLY A 37 19.09 0.16 2.04
N TRP A 38 17.90 0.79 2.00
CA TRP A 38 16.93 0.59 0.93
C TRP A 38 17.39 1.23 -0.40
N LEU A 39 17.57 0.39 -1.44
CA LEU A 39 18.02 0.79 -2.78
C LEU A 39 16.89 0.82 -3.83
N CYS A 40 15.71 0.35 -3.45
CA CYS A 40 14.55 0.21 -4.33
C CYS A 40 13.65 1.45 -4.27
N PRO A 41 12.61 1.54 -5.12
CA PRO A 41 11.63 2.63 -5.08
C PRO A 41 10.98 2.76 -3.69
N THR A 42 10.73 4.01 -3.27
CA THR A 42 10.00 4.32 -2.03
C THR A 42 8.50 4.50 -2.25
N THR A 43 8.07 4.48 -3.51
CA THR A 43 6.69 4.60 -3.93
C THR A 43 6.02 3.24 -3.98
N CYS A 44 4.87 3.15 -3.31
CA CYS A 44 4.02 1.95 -3.34
C CYS A 44 3.12 1.92 -4.58
N ALA A 45 2.63 0.71 -4.91
CA ALA A 45 1.63 0.53 -5.94
C ALA A 45 0.40 1.41 -5.68
N ALA A 46 -0.27 1.86 -6.75
CA ALA A 46 -1.52 2.59 -6.63
C ALA A 46 -2.52 1.79 -5.76
N GLY A 47 -3.10 2.44 -4.75
CA GLY A 47 -3.97 1.77 -3.77
C GLY A 47 -3.25 1.14 -2.58
N THR A 48 -1.95 1.39 -2.38
CA THR A 48 -1.19 1.03 -1.18
C THR A 48 -0.37 2.23 -0.67
N VAL A 49 -0.10 2.26 0.63
CA VAL A 49 0.63 3.33 1.30
C VAL A 49 1.87 2.77 1.99
N CYS A 50 2.97 3.52 1.89
CA CYS A 50 4.21 3.14 2.56
C CYS A 50 4.08 3.39 4.06
N THR A 51 4.08 2.32 4.84
CA THR A 51 3.93 2.38 6.29
C THR A 51 5.26 2.06 6.96
N TYR A 52 5.69 2.92 7.88
CA TYR A 52 6.88 2.71 8.68
C TYR A 52 6.65 1.55 9.67
N ILE A 53 7.52 0.53 9.62
CA ILE A 53 7.49 -0.61 10.54
C ILE A 53 8.66 -0.50 11.53
N SER A 54 9.85 -0.24 11.03
CA SER A 54 11.08 -0.11 11.82
C SER A 54 12.11 0.74 11.10
N SER A 55 13.22 1.06 11.79
CA SER A 55 14.35 1.79 11.19
C SER A 55 14.94 1.09 9.96
N PHE A 56 14.80 -0.24 9.88
CA PHE A 56 15.33 -1.05 8.79
C PHE A 56 14.31 -1.31 7.68
N VAL A 57 13.00 -1.16 7.94
CA VAL A 57 11.94 -1.56 7.01
C VAL A 57 10.72 -0.65 7.11
N SER A 58 10.27 -0.15 5.96
CA SER A 58 8.93 0.39 5.72
C SER A 58 8.30 -0.44 4.60
N ALA A 59 7.04 -0.85 4.73
CA ALA A 59 6.38 -1.72 3.75
C ALA A 59 5.12 -1.11 3.16
N CYS A 60 4.80 -1.50 1.93
CA CYS A 60 3.55 -1.11 1.29
C CYS A 60 2.39 -1.90 1.88
N GLN A 61 1.48 -1.20 2.55
CA GLN A 61 0.27 -1.79 3.12
C GLN A 61 -0.97 -1.16 2.47
N PRO A 62 -2.12 -1.86 2.47
CA PRO A 62 -3.38 -1.24 2.08
C PRO A 62 -3.62 0.04 2.90
N PRO A 63 -4.12 1.12 2.29
CA PRO A 63 -4.50 2.30 3.04
C PRO A 63 -5.55 1.90 4.07
N PRO A 64 -5.44 2.39 5.30
CA PRO A 64 -6.50 2.19 6.25
C PRO A 64 -7.78 2.86 5.73
N PRO A 65 -8.97 2.34 6.08
CA PRO A 65 -10.24 2.89 5.63
C PRO A 65 -10.45 4.36 6.05
N SER A 66 -9.70 4.84 7.04
CA SER A 66 -9.60 6.25 7.42
C SER A 66 -8.24 6.59 8.04
N PRO A 67 -7.82 7.86 8.07
CA PRO A 67 -6.59 8.27 8.77
C PRO A 67 -6.60 7.81 10.23
N GLY A 68 -5.50 7.23 10.68
CA GLY A 68 -5.39 6.73 12.05
C GLY A 68 -6.11 5.40 12.31
N THR A 69 -6.69 4.73 11.31
CA THR A 69 -7.23 3.38 11.50
C THR A 69 -6.27 2.28 11.09
N ILE A 70 -6.53 1.07 11.57
CA ILE A 70 -5.88 -0.19 11.24
C ILE A 70 -6.83 -0.93 10.30
N ALA A 71 -6.29 -1.54 9.25
CA ALA A 71 -7.10 -2.25 8.27
C ALA A 71 -7.75 -3.50 8.87
N THR A 72 -8.85 -3.95 8.26
CA THR A 72 -9.48 -5.22 8.64
C THR A 72 -8.48 -6.36 8.48
N ASN A 73 -8.45 -7.26 9.46
CA ASN A 73 -7.51 -8.38 9.59
C ASN A 73 -6.05 -8.00 9.87
N ASP A 74 -5.71 -6.72 10.08
CA ASP A 74 -4.38 -6.34 10.54
C ASP A 74 -4.27 -6.47 12.07
N GLN A 75 -3.02 -6.62 12.54
CA GLN A 75 -2.72 -6.64 13.97
C GLN A 75 -3.10 -5.29 14.61
N CYS A 76 -3.87 -5.33 15.68
CA CYS A 76 -4.35 -4.16 16.41
C CYS A 76 -3.89 -4.10 17.86
N GLY A 77 -3.24 -5.16 18.33
CA GLY A 77 -2.73 -5.24 19.70
C GLY A 77 -1.81 -6.44 19.93
N GLY A 78 -1.43 -6.59 21.19
CA GLY A 78 -0.45 -7.57 21.62
C GLY A 78 1.00 -7.09 21.47
N THR A 79 1.93 -7.95 21.84
CA THR A 79 3.38 -7.66 21.86
C THR A 79 4.16 -8.40 20.78
N SER A 80 3.49 -9.26 20.00
CA SER A 80 4.13 -10.04 18.94
C SER A 80 4.88 -9.13 17.97
N ASN A 81 6.11 -9.51 17.62
CA ASN A 81 7.01 -8.78 16.72
C ASN A 81 7.26 -7.30 17.12
N GLY A 82 7.10 -6.96 18.40
CA GLY A 82 7.30 -5.59 18.88
C GLY A 82 6.22 -4.61 18.40
N PHE A 83 5.02 -5.10 18.11
CA PHE A 83 3.91 -4.29 17.61
C PHE A 83 3.64 -3.07 18.49
N LYS A 84 3.46 -1.91 17.84
CA LYS A 84 3.01 -0.66 18.47
C LYS A 84 1.93 -0.04 17.61
N ALA A 85 0.74 0.12 18.19
CA ALA A 85 -0.39 0.74 17.49
C ALA A 85 -0.13 2.21 17.10
N ASN A 86 0.81 2.90 17.78
CA ASN A 86 1.16 4.30 17.52
C ASN A 86 -0.06 5.23 17.45
N GLY A 87 -1.04 5.02 18.34
CA GLY A 87 -2.29 5.80 18.39
C GLY A 87 -3.35 5.40 17.36
N ARG A 88 -3.12 4.33 16.59
CA ARG A 88 -4.09 3.82 15.62
C ARG A 88 -5.08 2.85 16.28
N THR A 89 -6.31 2.83 15.79
CA THR A 89 -7.36 1.90 16.25
C THR A 89 -7.97 1.15 15.07
N CYS A 90 -8.68 0.05 15.29
CA CYS A 90 -9.47 -0.56 14.22
C CYS A 90 -10.47 0.45 13.62
N ALA A 91 -10.89 0.21 12.37
CA ALA A 91 -12.01 0.93 11.78
C ALA A 91 -13.27 0.83 12.67
N SER A 92 -14.19 1.79 12.57
CA SER A 92 -15.41 1.78 13.39
C SER A 92 -16.28 0.54 13.20
N THR A 93 -16.22 -0.07 12.01
CA THR A 93 -16.90 -1.33 11.63
C THR A 93 -16.24 -2.58 12.21
N ASP A 94 -15.04 -2.43 12.78
CA ASP A 94 -14.19 -3.51 13.22
C ASP A 94 -13.95 -3.39 14.74
N GLU A 95 -13.61 -4.51 15.36
CA GLU A 95 -13.25 -4.61 16.76
C GLU A 95 -11.87 -5.24 16.90
N CYS A 96 -11.07 -4.73 17.84
CA CYS A 96 -9.77 -5.31 18.12
C CYS A 96 -9.96 -6.54 19.01
N VAL A 97 -9.98 -7.71 18.39
CA VAL A 97 -10.22 -8.99 19.09
C VAL A 97 -8.89 -9.62 19.47
N ALA A 98 -8.70 -9.86 20.76
CA ALA A 98 -7.56 -10.62 21.26
C ALA A 98 -7.70 -12.10 20.85
N LEU A 99 -6.86 -12.55 19.92
CA LEU A 99 -6.83 -13.94 19.48
C LEU A 99 -5.92 -14.79 20.38
N THR A 100 -4.84 -14.18 20.88
CA THR A 100 -3.94 -14.78 21.86
C THR A 100 -3.51 -13.73 22.89
N SER A 101 -2.75 -14.14 23.90
CA SER A 101 -2.17 -13.23 24.89
C SER A 101 -1.16 -12.22 24.31
N TYR A 102 -0.62 -12.47 23.12
CA TYR A 102 0.40 -11.64 22.47
C TYR A 102 -0.01 -11.13 21.09
N TYR A 103 -1.20 -11.47 20.60
CA TYR A 103 -1.68 -11.08 19.28
C TYR A 103 -3.19 -10.76 19.31
N ALA A 104 -3.53 -9.57 18.82
CA ALA A 104 -4.91 -9.14 18.59
C ALA A 104 -5.07 -8.63 17.16
N GLN A 105 -6.23 -8.87 16.57
CA GLN A 105 -6.52 -8.57 15.17
C GLN A 105 -7.83 -7.78 15.03
N CYS A 106 -7.88 -6.84 14.09
CA CYS A 106 -9.13 -6.16 13.74
C CYS A 106 -10.06 -7.13 13.01
N LEU A 107 -11.13 -7.57 13.68
CA LEU A 107 -12.16 -8.40 13.05
C LEU A 107 -13.41 -7.58 12.82
N ARG A 108 -14.13 -7.86 11.72
CA ARG A 108 -15.44 -7.25 11.47
C ARG A 108 -16.38 -7.60 12.63
N LYS A 109 -17.08 -6.59 13.14
CA LYS A 109 -18.18 -6.82 14.09
C LYS A 109 -19.27 -7.61 13.39
N PHE A 110 -19.67 -8.74 13.98
CA PHE A 110 -20.88 -9.45 13.59
C PHE A 110 -22.05 -8.71 14.23
N ASN A 111 -22.88 -8.08 13.40
CA ASN A 111 -24.11 -7.40 13.82
C ASN A 111 -25.32 -8.31 13.65
#